data_AF-A0A0P6Y969-F1
#
_entry.id   AF-A0A0P6Y969-F1
#
_cell.length_a   1.000
_cell.length_b   1.000
_cell.length_c   1.000
_cell.angle_alpha   90.00
_cell.angle_beta   90.00
_cell.angle_gamma   90.00
#
_symmetry.space_group_name_H-M   'P 1'
#
loop_
_entity.id
_entity.type
_entity.pdbx_description
1 polymer ?
#
loop_
_entity_poly.entity_id
_entity_poly.type
_entity_poly.pdbx_seq_one_letter_code
_entity_poly.pdbx_strand_id
1 'polypeptide(L)'
;MPEIWFNRFMWAGFVVLLALLLGTLSGIFGVWFDDLRYGRPRVSHLAATVGHEEAQGLPSEFMAINLNRRVVVLEFPGGDASKARTLIGPYLFGAGEDLTPITLSTHDLNNDARPELLVNIKNEQLIYINQADGFRMITAAEQARLLNQQQ
;
A
#
# COMPACT_ATOMS: atom_id res chain seq x y z
N MET A 1 -15.52 -54.16 4.70
CA MET A 1 -16.22 -53.03 4.04
C MET A 1 -16.31 -51.75 4.91
N PRO A 2 -16.55 -51.76 6.23
CA PRO A 2 -16.72 -50.51 7.01
C PRO A 2 -15.41 -49.77 7.39
N GLU A 3 -14.28 -50.47 7.53
CA GLU A 3 -13.01 -49.83 7.92
C GLU A 3 -12.44 -48.87 6.86
N ILE A 4 -12.65 -49.16 5.57
CA ILE A 4 -12.17 -48.30 4.47
C ILE A 4 -12.91 -46.96 4.51
N TRP A 5 -14.20 -46.97 4.84
CA TRP A 5 -14.98 -45.75 4.97
C TRP A 5 -14.56 -44.94 6.21
N PHE A 6 -14.37 -45.62 7.35
CA PHE A 6 -13.90 -44.97 8.58
C PHE A 6 -12.54 -44.29 8.41
N ASN A 7 -11.56 -44.98 7.80
CA ASN A 7 -10.23 -44.42 7.54
C ASN A 7 -10.30 -43.20 6.60
N ARG A 8 -11.15 -43.25 5.56
CA ARG A 8 -11.33 -42.12 4.63
C ARG A 8 -11.93 -40.89 5.30
N PHE A 9 -12.91 -41.06 6.21
CA PHE A 9 -13.46 -39.94 6.97
C PHE A 9 -12.42 -39.34 7.93
N MET A 10 -11.61 -40.17 8.58
CA MET A 10 -10.52 -39.70 9.44
C MET A 10 -9.46 -38.91 8.65
N TRP A 11 -9.04 -39.41 7.48
CA TRP A 11 -8.11 -38.69 6.61
C TRP A 11 -8.69 -37.37 6.09
N ALA A 12 -9.96 -37.37 5.68
CA ALA A 12 -10.63 -36.14 5.24
C ALA A 12 -10.68 -35.10 6.37
N GLY A 13 -11.03 -35.52 7.59
CA GLY A 13 -11.02 -34.64 8.77
C GLY A 13 -9.63 -34.10 9.09
N PHE A 14 -8.60 -34.95 9.01
CA PHE A 14 -7.21 -34.54 9.20
C PHE A 14 -6.76 -33.50 8.16
N VAL A 15 -7.08 -33.71 6.88
CA VAL A 15 -6.74 -32.76 5.81
C VAL A 15 -7.42 -31.41 6.03
N VAL A 16 -8.70 -31.39 6.44
CA VAL A 16 -9.41 -30.15 6.74
C VAL A 16 -8.79 -29.43 7.95
N LEU A 17 -8.48 -30.15 9.03
CA LEU A 17 -7.82 -29.58 10.20
C LEU A 17 -6.43 -29.02 9.86
N LEU A 18 -5.67 -29.74 9.04
CA LEU A 18 -4.36 -29.31 8.59
C LEU A 18 -4.46 -28.04 7.73
N ALA A 19 -5.44 -27.97 6.82
CA ALA A 19 -5.67 -26.79 6.00
C ALA A 19 -6.03 -25.55 6.86
N LEU A 20 -6.88 -25.72 7.88
CA LEU A 20 -7.22 -24.65 8.82
C LEU A 20 -5.99 -24.18 9.63
N LEU A 21 -5.18 -25.12 10.13
CA LEU A 21 -3.95 -24.81 10.87
C LEU A 21 -2.92 -24.06 10.01
N LEU A 22 -2.72 -24.51 8.77
CA LEU A 22 -1.80 -23.84 7.84
C LEU A 22 -2.28 -22.43 7.49
N GLY A 23 -3.59 -22.23 7.32
CA GLY A 23 -4.18 -20.92 7.09
C GLY A 23 -3.92 -19.94 8.24
N THR A 24 -4.10 -20.37 9.50
CA THR A 24 -3.85 -19.50 10.67
C THR A 24 -2.37 -19.17 10.85
N LEU A 25 -1.48 -20.15 10.66
CA LEU A 25 -0.03 -19.93 10.72
C LEU A 25 0.43 -18.95 9.65
N SER A 26 -0.08 -19.05 8.42
CA SER A 26 0.26 -18.12 7.33
C SER A 26 -0.04 -16.66 7.68
N GLY A 27 -1.19 -16.38 8.32
CA GLY A 27 -1.53 -15.03 8.77
C GLY A 27 -0.57 -14.49 9.84
N ILE A 28 -0.20 -15.32 10.82
CA ILE A 28 0.75 -14.94 11.89
C ILE A 28 2.12 -14.62 11.30
N PHE A 29 2.60 -15.47 10.38
CA PHE A 29 3.88 -15.24 9.70
C PHE A 29 3.88 -13.94 8.88
N GLY A 30 2.78 -13.63 8.20
CA GLY A 30 2.63 -12.37 7.45
C GLY A 30 2.78 -11.14 8.36
N VAL A 31 2.04 -11.11 9.47
CA VAL A 31 2.10 -9.99 10.44
C VAL A 31 3.51 -9.84 11.02
N TRP A 32 4.15 -10.95 11.40
CA TRP A 32 5.51 -10.92 11.94
C TRP A 32 6.53 -10.41 10.93
N PHE A 33 6.44 -10.84 9.67
CA PHE A 33 7.33 -10.37 8.61
C PHE A 33 7.15 -8.88 8.32
N ASP A 34 5.89 -8.42 8.28
CA ASP A 34 5.59 -7.00 8.10
C ASP A 34 6.08 -6.17 9.28
N ASP A 35 5.96 -6.67 10.51
CA ASP A 35 6.48 -5.99 11.70
C ASP A 35 8.01 -5.85 11.66
N LEU A 36 8.73 -6.85 11.14
CA LEU A 36 10.18 -6.75 10.91
C LEU A 36 10.54 -5.72 9.84
N ARG A 37 9.77 -5.66 8.74
CA ARG A 37 10.07 -4.82 7.59
C ARG A 37 9.66 -3.36 7.80
N TYR A 38 8.55 -3.12 8.48
CA TYR A 38 7.89 -1.81 8.56
C TYR A 38 7.72 -1.29 10.00
N GLY A 39 7.89 -2.13 11.01
CA GLY A 39 7.72 -1.77 12.42
C GLY A 39 6.25 -1.59 12.85
N ARG A 40 6.06 -1.11 14.08
CA ARG A 40 4.77 -0.69 14.65
C ARG A 40 4.91 0.71 15.27
N PRO A 41 4.29 1.76 14.70
CA PRO A 41 3.40 1.78 13.52
C PRO A 41 4.12 1.48 12.21
N ARG A 42 3.40 0.94 11.20
CA ARG A 42 3.98 0.59 9.89
C ARG A 42 4.30 1.85 9.11
N VAL A 43 5.58 2.03 8.82
CA VAL A 43 6.10 3.13 8.01
C VAL A 43 6.78 2.57 6.78
N SER A 44 6.50 3.17 5.62
CA SER A 44 7.31 2.97 4.41
C SER A 44 7.92 4.29 3.95
N HIS A 45 9.01 4.18 3.21
CA HIS A 45 9.78 5.30 2.72
C HIS A 45 10.01 5.18 1.21
N LEU A 46 9.97 6.30 0.50
CA LEU A 46 10.28 6.39 -0.92
C LEU A 46 10.99 7.71 -1.21
N ALA A 47 12.13 7.66 -1.88
CA ALA A 47 12.79 8.81 -2.47
C ALA A 47 12.47 8.85 -3.96
N ALA A 48 11.92 9.96 -4.46
CA ALA A 48 11.59 10.10 -5.88
C ALA A 48 11.70 11.55 -6.37
N THR A 49 12.15 11.72 -7.61
CA THR A 49 12.16 13.01 -8.32
C THR A 49 10.78 13.23 -8.95
N VAL A 50 10.02 14.17 -8.40
CA VAL A 50 8.64 14.49 -8.82
C VAL A 50 8.49 15.94 -9.28
N GLY A 51 9.55 16.75 -9.21
CA GLY A 51 9.56 18.13 -9.67
C GLY A 51 9.06 19.15 -8.64
N HIS A 52 8.90 18.77 -7.38
CA HIS A 52 8.50 19.69 -6.30
C HIS A 52 9.72 20.27 -5.57
N GLU A 53 10.09 21.50 -5.92
CA GLU A 53 11.09 22.30 -5.19
C GLU A 53 12.46 21.61 -5.00
N GLU A 54 12.83 20.74 -5.94
CA GLU A 54 14.06 19.94 -5.97
C GLU A 54 15.28 20.75 -6.42
N ALA A 55 15.45 21.95 -5.83
CA ALA A 55 16.32 23.04 -6.31
C ALA A 55 17.83 22.73 -6.34
N GLN A 56 18.25 21.51 -6.00
CA GLN A 56 19.64 21.05 -5.99
C GLN A 56 19.79 19.62 -6.55
N GLY A 57 18.75 19.11 -7.24
CA GLY A 57 18.71 17.72 -7.70
C GLY A 57 18.49 16.69 -6.58
N LEU A 58 18.19 17.15 -5.36
CA LEU A 58 17.76 16.28 -4.27
C LEU A 58 16.33 15.79 -4.54
N PRO A 59 16.06 14.48 -4.45
CA PRO A 59 14.72 13.95 -4.63
C PRO A 59 13.80 14.40 -3.51
N SER A 60 12.50 14.36 -3.77
CA SER A 60 11.49 14.48 -2.72
C SER A 60 11.44 13.18 -1.91
N GLU A 61 11.38 13.33 -0.59
CA GLU A 61 11.29 12.18 0.33
C GLU A 61 9.85 12.00 0.77
N PHE A 62 9.37 10.76 0.70
CA PHE A 62 8.01 10.40 1.06
C PHE A 62 8.01 9.38 2.19
N MET A 63 7.11 9.58 3.14
CA MET A 63 6.88 8.68 4.26
C MET A 63 5.40 8.36 4.35
N ALA A 64 5.03 7.10 4.12
CA ALA A 64 3.66 6.65 4.32
C ALA A 64 3.52 5.96 5.67
N ILE A 65 2.48 6.33 6.41
CA ILE A 65 2.15 5.75 7.71
C ILE A 65 0.66 5.38 7.76
N ASN A 66 0.39 4.20 8.29
CA ASN A 66 -0.95 3.84 8.70
C ASN A 66 -1.20 4.37 10.12
N LEU A 67 -1.78 5.56 10.21
CA LEU A 67 -2.05 6.23 11.47
C LEU A 67 -3.42 5.84 11.99
N ASN A 68 -3.49 4.76 12.78
CA ASN A 68 -4.75 4.27 13.38
C ASN A 68 -5.86 4.03 12.32
N ARG A 69 -5.55 3.30 11.24
CA ARG A 69 -6.43 3.05 10.08
C ARG A 69 -6.65 4.26 9.18
N ARG A 70 -5.93 5.36 9.37
CA ARG A 70 -5.89 6.49 8.44
C ARG A 70 -4.63 6.40 7.59
N VAL A 71 -4.79 6.40 6.28
CA VAL A 71 -3.66 6.53 5.35
C VAL A 71 -3.15 7.97 5.42
N VAL A 72 -1.87 8.14 5.76
CA VAL A 72 -1.21 9.45 5.75
C VAL A 72 0.10 9.30 4.99
N VAL A 73 0.34 10.21 4.05
CA VAL A 73 1.63 10.33 3.37
C VAL A 73 2.19 11.72 3.65
N LEU A 74 3.41 11.76 4.15
CA LEU A 74 4.18 12.97 4.28
C LEU A 74 5.12 13.07 3.08
N GLU A 75 5.17 14.25 2.49
CA GLU A 75 6.10 14.62 1.44
C GLU A 75 7.05 15.69 2.00
N PHE A 76 8.35 15.53 1.76
CA PHE A 76 9.38 16.51 2.03
C PHE A 76 10.03 16.91 0.70
N PRO A 77 9.52 17.97 0.05
CA PRO A 77 9.99 18.42 -1.26
C PRO A 77 11.49 18.73 -1.22
N GLY A 78 12.27 18.11 -2.12
CA GLY A 78 13.73 18.25 -2.16
C GLY A 78 14.45 17.89 -0.84
N GLY A 79 13.84 17.07 0.02
CA GLY A 79 14.36 16.72 1.34
C GLY A 79 14.25 17.83 2.40
N ASP A 80 13.53 18.92 2.13
CA ASP A 80 13.37 20.04 3.05
C ASP A 80 12.20 19.83 4.01
N ALA A 81 12.51 19.53 5.28
CA ALA A 81 11.53 19.34 6.33
C ALA A 81 10.67 20.58 6.64
N SER A 82 11.15 21.79 6.31
CA SER A 82 10.38 23.03 6.53
C SER A 82 9.21 23.18 5.54
N LYS A 83 9.24 22.40 4.46
CA LYS A 83 8.24 22.42 3.38
C LYS A 83 7.35 21.17 3.38
N ALA A 84 7.32 20.46 4.50
CA ALA A 84 6.58 19.22 4.62
C ALA A 84 5.10 19.41 4.24
N ARG A 85 4.60 18.53 3.36
CA ARG A 85 3.20 18.50 2.93
C ARG A 85 2.58 17.19 3.41
N THR A 86 1.31 17.23 3.78
CA THR A 86 0.57 16.06 4.27
C THR A 86 -0.56 15.72 3.34
N LEU A 87 -0.53 14.50 2.80
CA LEU A 87 -1.60 13.92 2.00
C LEU A 87 -2.42 12.98 2.89
N ILE A 88 -3.68 13.33 3.11
CA ILE A 88 -4.60 12.54 3.94
C ILE A 88 -5.45 11.66 3.02
N GLY A 89 -5.26 10.36 3.15
CA GLY A 89 -6.00 9.35 2.42
C GLY A 89 -7.26 8.85 3.15
N PRO A 90 -7.88 7.78 2.60
CA PRO A 90 -9.09 7.20 3.15
C PRO A 90 -8.87 6.52 4.50
N TYR A 91 -9.98 6.12 5.11
CA TYR A 91 -9.99 5.27 6.29
C TYR A 91 -10.03 3.81 5.87
N LEU A 92 -9.24 2.96 6.51
CA LEU A 92 -9.23 1.53 6.28
C LEU A 92 -10.26 0.85 7.19
N PHE A 93 -11.29 0.27 6.58
CA PHE A 93 -12.36 -0.44 7.29
C PHE A 93 -12.09 -1.94 7.33
N GLY A 94 -12.27 -2.54 8.50
CA GLY A 94 -12.07 -3.98 8.70
C GLY A 94 -11.32 -4.31 9.99
N ALA A 95 -11.31 -5.59 10.33
CA ALA A 95 -10.51 -6.10 11.44
C ALA A 95 -9.03 -6.20 11.02
N GLY A 96 -8.13 -5.72 11.88
CA GLY A 96 -6.68 -5.77 11.64
C GLY A 96 -6.15 -4.72 10.65
N GLU A 97 -7.00 -3.78 10.20
CA GLU A 97 -6.57 -2.73 9.27
C GLU A 97 -5.57 -1.74 9.86
N ASP A 98 -5.45 -1.66 11.18
CA ASP A 98 -4.39 -0.90 11.86
C ASP A 98 -2.99 -1.47 11.54
N LEU A 99 -2.93 -2.73 11.12
CA LEU A 99 -1.72 -3.42 10.72
C LEU A 99 -1.53 -3.49 9.20
N THR A 100 -2.33 -2.77 8.42
CA THR A 100 -2.17 -2.78 6.96
C THR A 100 -0.94 -1.96 6.55
N PRO A 101 0.05 -2.54 5.85
CA PRO A 101 1.17 -1.79 5.31
C PRO A 101 0.71 -0.89 4.15
N ILE A 102 1.27 0.30 4.09
CA ILE A 102 1.08 1.25 2.99
C ILE A 102 2.41 1.37 2.29
N THR A 103 2.46 1.10 0.99
CA THR A 103 3.69 1.23 0.19
C THR A 103 3.51 2.30 -0.87
N LEU A 104 4.62 2.91 -1.25
CA LEU A 104 4.65 4.01 -2.20
C LEU A 104 5.40 3.61 -3.46
N SER A 105 4.95 4.13 -4.58
CA SER A 105 5.67 4.07 -5.86
C SER A 105 5.35 5.33 -6.67
N THR A 106 6.17 5.64 -7.66
CA THR A 106 5.90 6.73 -8.61
C THR A 106 5.91 6.21 -10.04
N HIS A 107 5.03 6.75 -10.87
CA HIS A 107 4.96 6.42 -12.29
C HIS A 107 4.30 7.56 -13.06
N ASP A 108 4.79 7.87 -14.25
CA ASP A 108 4.12 8.79 -15.17
C ASP A 108 2.99 8.05 -15.88
N LEU A 109 1.75 8.35 -15.48
CA LEU A 109 0.53 7.73 -16.00
C LEU A 109 -0.12 8.55 -17.09
N ASN A 110 0.07 9.87 -17.09
CA ASN A 110 -0.60 10.79 -18.00
C ASN A 110 0.31 11.27 -19.16
N ASN A 111 1.58 10.87 -19.18
CA ASN A 111 2.65 11.24 -20.11
C ASN A 111 3.01 12.74 -20.10
N ASP A 112 2.95 13.40 -18.96
CA ASP A 112 3.34 14.82 -18.79
C ASP A 112 4.78 15.00 -18.28
N ALA A 113 5.54 13.91 -18.18
CA ALA A 113 6.89 13.85 -17.62
C ALA A 113 6.99 14.23 -16.13
N ARG A 114 5.87 14.19 -15.40
CA ARG A 114 5.80 14.37 -13.95
C ARG A 114 5.20 13.11 -13.32
N PRO A 115 6.03 12.27 -12.67
CA PRO A 115 5.54 11.04 -12.08
C PRO A 115 4.44 11.30 -11.04
N GLU A 116 3.31 10.61 -11.18
CA GLU A 116 2.28 10.54 -10.16
C GLU A 116 2.72 9.71 -8.96
N LEU A 117 2.11 10.00 -7.80
CA LEU A 117 2.31 9.25 -6.58
C LEU A 117 1.24 8.17 -6.45
N LEU A 118 1.70 6.93 -6.35
CA LEU A 118 0.88 5.72 -6.21
C LEU A 118 1.01 5.23 -4.77
N VAL A 119 -0.11 5.17 -4.06
CA VAL A 119 -0.20 4.67 -2.69
C VAL A 119 -0.89 3.32 -2.73
N ASN A 120 -0.11 2.25 -2.54
CA ASN A 120 -0.60 0.87 -2.60
C ASN A 120 -0.98 0.41 -1.19
N ILE A 121 -2.19 -0.14 -1.08
CA ILE A 121 -2.79 -0.59 0.17
C ILE A 121 -3.46 -1.93 -0.11
N LYS A 122 -2.88 -3.03 0.38
CA LYS A 122 -3.34 -4.39 0.05
C LYS A 122 -3.42 -4.62 -1.47
N ASN A 123 -4.64 -4.69 -2.00
CA ASN A 123 -4.96 -4.93 -3.41
C ASN A 123 -5.54 -3.68 -4.09
N GLU A 124 -5.53 -2.55 -3.39
CA GLU A 124 -6.01 -1.27 -3.90
C GLU A 124 -4.84 -0.32 -4.11
N GLN A 125 -4.98 0.57 -5.09
CA GLN A 125 -4.00 1.58 -5.41
C GLN A 125 -4.72 2.93 -5.50
N LEU A 126 -4.28 3.87 -4.66
CA LEU A 126 -4.72 5.26 -4.73
C LEU A 126 -3.73 6.04 -5.59
N ILE A 127 -4.26 6.80 -6.54
CA ILE A 127 -3.47 7.59 -7.47
C ILE A 127 -3.61 9.06 -7.08
N TYR A 128 -2.47 9.70 -6.84
CA TYR A 128 -2.37 11.14 -6.67
C TYR A 128 -1.70 11.76 -7.89
N ILE A 129 -2.45 12.61 -8.59
CA ILE A 129 -1.98 13.37 -9.74
C ILE A 129 -0.99 14.43 -9.27
N ASN A 130 0.17 14.46 -9.93
CA ASN A 130 1.21 15.45 -9.70
C ASN A 130 0.84 16.79 -10.34
N GLN A 131 0.88 17.87 -9.59
CA GLN A 131 0.62 19.23 -10.04
C GLN A 131 1.77 20.14 -9.61
N ALA A 132 1.92 21.33 -10.22
CA ALA A 132 3.05 22.21 -9.91
C ALA A 132 3.16 22.61 -8.42
N ASP A 133 2.04 22.65 -7.70
CA ASP A 133 1.92 23.02 -6.30
C ASP A 133 1.78 21.83 -5.34
N GLY A 134 1.79 20.59 -5.84
CA GLY A 134 1.71 19.39 -5.02
C GLY A 134 0.86 18.28 -5.62
N PHE A 135 0.48 17.34 -4.77
CA PHE A 135 -0.33 16.19 -5.17
C PHE A 135 -1.80 16.39 -4.86
N ARG A 136 -2.67 15.94 -5.76
CA ARG A 136 -4.11 15.83 -5.50
C ARG A 136 -4.64 14.44 -5.86
N MET A 137 -5.74 14.04 -5.24
CA MET A 137 -6.42 12.80 -5.62
C MET A 137 -6.91 12.87 -7.08
N ILE A 138 -6.80 11.75 -7.80
CA ILE A 138 -7.32 11.61 -9.15
C ILE A 138 -8.85 11.82 -9.18
N THR A 139 -9.36 12.46 -10.23
CA THR A 139 -10.82 12.56 -10.44
C THR A 139 -11.37 11.34 -11.18
N ALA A 140 -12.67 11.07 -11.02
CA ALA A 140 -13.32 9.96 -11.74
C ALA A 140 -13.19 10.09 -13.27
N ALA A 141 -13.22 11.32 -13.81
CA ALA A 141 -13.05 11.56 -15.24
C ALA A 141 -11.63 11.22 -15.72
N GLU A 142 -10.60 11.53 -14.94
CA GLU A 142 -9.21 11.21 -15.25
C GLU A 142 -8.94 9.72 -15.11
N GLN A 143 -9.46 9.09 -14.05
CA GLN A 143 -9.35 7.65 -13.86
C GLN A 143 -9.97 6.89 -15.04
N ALA A 144 -11.13 7.32 -15.54
CA ALA A 144 -11.74 6.74 -16.73
C ALA A 144 -10.86 6.89 -17.99
N ARG A 145 -10.15 8.02 -18.14
CA ARG A 145 -9.22 8.22 -19.26
C ARG A 145 -8.01 7.29 -19.17
N LEU A 146 -7.41 7.12 -17.98
CA LEU A 146 -6.29 6.21 -17.78
C LEU A 146 -6.66 4.76 -18.11
N LEU A 147 -7.87 4.32 -17.70
CA LEU A 147 -8.36 2.97 -18.00
C LEU A 147 -8.54 2.73 -19.50
N ASN A 148 -8.98 3.75 -20.25
CA ASN A 148 -9.14 3.65 -21.70
C ASN A 148 -7.79 3.64 -22.45
N GLN A 149 -6.74 4.23 -21.88
CA GLN A 149 -5.41 4.25 -22.49
C GLN A 149 -4.65 2.92 -22.30
N GLN A 150 -5.07 2.10 -21.34
CA GLN A 150 -4.47 0.79 -21.06
C GLN A 150 -5.07 -0.36 -21.90
N GLN A 151 -6.07 -0.07 -22.75
CA GLN A 151 -6.69 -1.01 -23.69
C GLN A 151 -6.08 -0.88 -25.08
#